data_AF-A0A3N5H8M1-F1
#
_entry.id   AF-A0A3N5H8M1-F1
#
_cell.length_a   1.000
_cell.length_b   1.000
_cell.length_c   1.000
_cell.angle_alpha   90.00
_cell.angle_beta   90.00
_cell.angle_gamma   90.00
#
_symmetry.space_group_name_H-M   'P 1'
#
loop_
_entity.id
_entity.type
_entity.pdbx_description
1 polymer ?
#
loop_
_entity_poly.entity_id
_entity_poly.type
_entity_poly.pdbx_seq_one_letter_code
_entity_poly.pdbx_strand_id
1 'polypeptide(L)'
;MTRRARAEQAQASRGDAVPAQAPQVRIDVIAPSGALLSRDIYEAGLARLRALGFAVRSRVAEEPWLRFADSDEGRLAQIHDAARARDVDAVMIARGGYGLSRLLDRIDWQLVADSARRGVRWIGFSDFTVLQTGLLATTGAPSWTGPAVCGDFGERDCDPYTFGQFRELLAGGVPRVEWDADAAELPAPIEGTLWGGNLAMIASLAGTRWMPEVEGGLLFVEDIAEHPYRVERMLLQLLHAGVLGRQRAILLGAFTDWKPSPLDNGFDLATVGRYISGRVGIPVIQGLPYGHVPRRAVLGIGLRYRLAAQGGRAADGRPRAWRLQAVEAVGRSPRPKP
;
A
#
# COMPACT_ATOMS: atom_id res chain seq x y z
N MET A 1 19.86 53.56 -42.95
CA MET A 1 18.92 52.70 -42.18
C MET A 1 18.81 53.24 -40.77
N THR A 2 17.63 53.72 -40.40
CA THR A 2 17.34 54.51 -39.20
C THR A 2 17.42 53.67 -37.92
N ARG A 3 17.82 54.29 -36.80
CA ARG A 3 17.87 53.71 -35.44
C ARG A 3 16.56 53.00 -35.01
N ARG A 4 15.44 53.30 -35.67
CA ARG A 4 14.13 52.68 -35.47
C ARG A 4 14.05 51.22 -35.97
N ALA A 5 14.77 50.87 -37.04
CA ALA A 5 14.78 49.51 -37.60
C ALA A 5 15.59 48.50 -36.76
N ARG A 6 16.55 48.97 -35.94
CA ARG A 6 17.30 48.10 -35.00
C ARG A 6 16.56 47.85 -33.69
N ALA A 7 15.60 48.70 -33.31
CA ALA A 7 14.79 48.51 -32.11
C ALA A 7 13.68 47.46 -32.32
N GLU A 8 13.12 47.38 -33.53
CA GLU A 8 12.07 46.41 -33.87
C GLU A 8 12.61 44.98 -34.06
N GLN A 9 13.87 44.81 -34.48
CA GLN A 9 14.53 43.49 -34.53
C GLN A 9 15.04 42.98 -33.18
N ALA A 10 15.20 43.85 -32.17
CA ALA A 10 15.62 43.45 -30.82
C ALA A 10 14.44 42.97 -29.94
N GLN A 11 13.20 43.17 -30.38
CA GLN A 11 11.98 42.81 -29.64
C GLN A 11 11.35 41.48 -30.11
N ALA A 12 11.90 40.84 -31.15
CA ALA A 12 11.43 39.59 -31.73
C ALA A 12 12.21 38.33 -31.29
N SER A 13 13.02 38.41 -30.24
CA SER A 13 13.82 37.27 -29.73
C SER A 13 13.54 36.87 -28.28
N ARG A 14 12.43 37.34 -27.70
CA ARG A 14 11.89 36.74 -26.48
C ARG A 14 10.89 35.67 -26.88
N GLY A 15 11.41 34.55 -27.39
CA GLY A 15 10.64 33.31 -27.37
C GLY A 15 10.33 33.04 -25.91
N ASP A 16 9.04 33.03 -25.56
CA ASP A 16 8.56 32.52 -24.29
C ASP A 16 9.19 31.14 -24.10
N ALA A 17 10.14 31.06 -23.18
CA ALA A 17 10.64 29.77 -22.74
C ALA A 17 9.42 29.04 -22.21
N VAL A 18 8.93 28.05 -22.97
CA VAL A 18 7.91 27.12 -22.53
C VAL A 18 8.38 26.65 -21.16
N PRO A 19 7.63 26.93 -20.07
CA PRO A 19 8.06 26.54 -18.75
C PRO A 19 8.34 25.04 -18.81
N ALA A 20 9.57 24.64 -18.46
CA ALA A 20 9.96 23.25 -18.45
C ALA A 20 8.88 22.49 -17.66
N GLN A 21 8.16 21.61 -18.36
CA GLN A 21 7.06 20.85 -17.77
C GLN A 21 7.64 20.17 -16.53
N ALA A 22 7.04 20.43 -15.35
CA ALA A 22 7.52 19.85 -14.11
C ALA A 22 7.68 18.33 -14.33
N PRO A 23 8.78 17.71 -13.86
CA PRO A 23 9.07 16.33 -14.19
C PRO A 23 7.88 15.46 -13.81
N GLN A 24 7.31 14.81 -14.82
CA GLN A 24 6.15 13.95 -14.70
C GLN A 24 6.55 12.73 -13.87
N VAL A 25 5.78 12.38 -12.83
CA VAL A 25 6.05 11.16 -12.05
C VAL A 25 5.87 9.94 -12.95
N ARG A 26 6.89 9.07 -12.99
CA ARG A 26 6.96 7.89 -13.86
C ARG A 26 6.54 6.65 -13.09
N ILE A 27 5.51 5.98 -13.60
CA ILE A 27 4.90 4.80 -12.99
C ILE A 27 5.08 3.61 -13.92
N ASP A 28 5.76 2.58 -13.43
CA ASP A 28 5.75 1.26 -14.04
C ASP A 28 4.59 0.45 -13.48
N VAL A 29 3.75 -0.08 -14.36
CA VAL A 29 2.65 -0.97 -13.99
C VAL A 29 3.07 -2.41 -14.24
N ILE A 30 2.99 -3.23 -13.20
CA ILE A 30 3.28 -4.67 -13.24
C ILE A 30 2.05 -5.50 -12.85
N ALA A 31 2.01 -6.76 -13.25
CA ALA A 31 0.99 -7.72 -12.82
C ALA A 31 1.66 -8.98 -12.26
N PRO A 32 2.22 -8.93 -11.04
CA PRO A 32 3.00 -10.04 -10.49
C PRO A 32 2.13 -11.20 -9.96
N SER A 33 0.80 -11.06 -10.01
CA SER A 33 -0.18 -11.94 -9.37
C SER A 33 -1.17 -12.53 -10.39
N GLY A 34 -2.47 -12.30 -10.21
CA GLY A 34 -3.54 -12.91 -11.02
C GLY A 34 -3.77 -12.21 -12.35
N ALA A 35 -4.31 -12.96 -13.31
CA ALA A 35 -4.71 -12.48 -14.64
C ALA A 35 -5.62 -11.25 -14.59
N LEU A 36 -5.53 -10.36 -15.57
CA LEU A 36 -6.51 -9.28 -15.69
C LEU A 36 -7.91 -9.87 -15.87
N LEU A 37 -8.91 -9.34 -15.15
CA LEU A 37 -10.30 -9.78 -15.31
C LEU A 37 -10.95 -9.17 -16.56
N SER A 38 -10.46 -7.99 -16.97
CA SER A 38 -10.88 -7.29 -18.19
C SER A 38 -9.73 -6.43 -18.67
N ARG A 39 -9.35 -6.61 -19.95
CA ARG A 39 -8.33 -5.79 -20.61
C ARG A 39 -8.81 -4.35 -20.80
N ASP A 40 -10.08 -4.16 -21.13
CA ASP A 40 -10.66 -2.82 -21.33
C ASP A 40 -10.62 -1.99 -20.05
N ILE A 41 -10.97 -2.61 -18.90
CA ILE A 41 -10.86 -1.95 -17.58
C ILE A 41 -9.41 -1.56 -17.29
N TYR A 42 -8.46 -2.44 -17.60
CA TYR A 42 -7.06 -2.17 -17.41
C TYR A 42 -6.57 -0.99 -18.27
N GLU A 43 -6.88 -0.98 -19.56
CA GLU A 43 -6.51 0.09 -20.49
C GLU A 43 -7.19 1.43 -20.12
N ALA A 44 -8.45 1.40 -19.69
CA ALA A 44 -9.14 2.58 -19.17
C ALA A 44 -8.41 3.15 -17.94
N GLY A 45 -7.92 2.29 -17.04
CA GLY A 45 -7.12 2.70 -15.90
C GLY A 45 -5.78 3.33 -16.29
N LEU A 46 -5.08 2.76 -17.27
CA LEU A 46 -3.84 3.35 -17.81
C LEU A 46 -4.11 4.72 -18.44
N ALA A 47 -5.18 4.85 -19.23
CA ALA A 47 -5.58 6.10 -19.84
C ALA A 47 -5.93 7.17 -18.79
N ARG A 48 -6.65 6.79 -17.72
CA ARG A 48 -6.99 7.70 -16.62
C ARG A 48 -5.74 8.20 -15.89
N LEU A 49 -4.78 7.33 -15.59
CA LEU A 49 -3.50 7.74 -14.97
C LEU A 49 -2.72 8.72 -15.85
N ARG A 50 -2.68 8.49 -17.17
CA ARG A 50 -2.05 9.43 -18.10
C ARG A 50 -2.78 10.77 -18.14
N ALA A 51 -4.12 10.77 -18.14
CA ALA A 51 -4.92 11.99 -18.08
C ALA A 51 -4.73 12.77 -16.76
N LEU A 52 -4.44 12.08 -15.66
CA LEU A 52 -4.06 12.68 -14.37
C LEU A 52 -2.64 13.26 -14.35
N GLY A 53 -1.91 13.15 -15.47
CA GLY A 53 -0.58 13.73 -15.61
C GLY A 53 0.54 12.82 -15.13
N PHE A 54 0.37 11.49 -15.10
CA PHE A 54 1.46 10.54 -14.85
C PHE A 54 2.05 9.98 -16.16
N ALA A 55 3.37 9.74 -16.17
CA ALA A 55 4.03 9.01 -17.26
C ALA A 55 3.93 7.51 -16.95
N VAL A 56 3.12 6.76 -17.71
CA VAL A 56 2.78 5.37 -17.38
C VAL A 56 3.33 4.38 -18.41
N ARG A 57 4.19 3.46 -17.95
CA ARG A 57 4.71 2.33 -18.71
C ARG A 57 4.08 1.02 -18.21
N SER A 58 3.42 0.28 -19.09
CA SER A 58 2.91 -1.06 -18.77
C SER A 58 3.98 -2.11 -19.04
N ARG A 59 4.14 -3.05 -18.11
CA ARG A 59 4.93 -4.28 -18.27
C ARG A 59 4.06 -5.53 -18.29
N VAL A 60 2.73 -5.36 -18.33
CA VAL A 60 1.77 -6.45 -18.23
C VAL A 60 1.68 -7.18 -19.57
N ALA A 61 1.76 -8.51 -19.54
CA ALA A 61 1.62 -9.35 -20.72
C ALA A 61 0.22 -9.22 -21.35
N GLU A 62 0.12 -9.49 -22.64
CA GLU A 62 -1.15 -9.42 -23.35
C GLU A 62 -2.08 -10.57 -23.00
N GLU A 63 -1.52 -11.78 -23.00
CA GLU A 63 -2.26 -13.02 -22.77
C GLU A 63 -2.03 -13.55 -21.34
N PRO A 64 -3.10 -13.96 -20.64
CA PRO A 64 -2.95 -14.58 -19.34
C PRO A 64 -2.36 -15.98 -19.45
N TRP A 65 -1.72 -16.44 -18.38
CA TRP A 65 -1.28 -17.82 -18.24
C TRP A 65 -2.01 -18.48 -17.07
N LEU A 66 -2.91 -19.43 -17.39
CA LEU A 66 -3.81 -20.03 -16.40
C LEU A 66 -4.60 -18.93 -15.65
N ARG A 67 -4.51 -18.89 -14.31
CA ARG A 67 -5.12 -17.83 -13.48
C ARG A 67 -4.20 -16.63 -13.25
N PHE A 68 -2.99 -16.65 -13.79
CA PHE A 68 -1.92 -15.67 -13.56
C PHE A 68 -1.82 -14.69 -14.73
N ALA A 69 -1.29 -13.50 -14.46
CA ALA A 69 -1.14 -12.48 -15.50
C ALA A 69 -0.07 -12.82 -16.55
N ASP A 70 0.83 -13.74 -16.21
CA ASP A 70 1.86 -14.29 -17.09
C ASP A 70 2.41 -15.57 -16.42
N SER A 71 3.27 -16.29 -17.13
CA SER A 71 4.17 -17.31 -16.59
C SER A 71 4.92 -16.84 -15.34
N ASP A 72 5.43 -17.78 -14.53
CA ASP A 72 6.23 -17.44 -13.35
C ASP A 72 7.47 -16.62 -13.75
N GLU A 73 8.12 -16.99 -14.86
CA GLU A 73 9.25 -16.29 -15.46
C GLU A 73 8.89 -14.86 -15.88
N GLY A 74 7.76 -14.70 -16.58
CA GLY A 74 7.30 -13.39 -17.04
C GLY A 74 6.92 -12.46 -15.89
N ARG A 75 6.18 -12.95 -14.90
CA ARG A 75 5.83 -12.17 -13.69
C ARG A 75 7.07 -11.80 -12.88
N LEU A 76 8.05 -12.69 -12.78
CA LEU A 76 9.33 -12.40 -12.12
C LEU A 76 10.14 -11.34 -12.89
N ALA A 77 10.21 -11.45 -14.22
CA ALA A 77 10.88 -10.47 -15.07
C ALA A 77 10.28 -9.07 -14.92
N GLN A 78 8.95 -8.95 -14.84
CA GLN A 78 8.28 -7.67 -14.59
C GLN A 78 8.77 -6.99 -13.29
N ILE A 79 8.93 -7.76 -12.20
CA ILE A 79 9.46 -7.25 -10.93
C ILE A 79 10.91 -6.80 -11.11
N HIS A 80 11.78 -7.67 -11.65
CA HIS A 80 13.21 -7.37 -11.74
C HIS A 80 13.50 -6.22 -12.70
N ASP A 81 12.79 -6.13 -13.82
CA ASP A 81 12.99 -5.06 -14.80
C ASP A 81 12.53 -3.70 -14.27
N ALA A 82 11.42 -3.67 -13.54
CA ALA A 82 11.00 -2.46 -12.82
C ALA A 82 12.02 -2.06 -11.74
N ALA A 83 12.62 -3.03 -11.04
CA ALA A 83 13.65 -2.75 -10.03
C ALA A 83 14.99 -2.26 -10.63
N ARG A 84 15.35 -2.73 -11.84
CA ARG A 84 16.55 -2.29 -12.58
C ARG A 84 16.38 -0.91 -13.20
N ALA A 85 15.16 -0.53 -13.56
CA ALA A 85 14.86 0.75 -14.17
C ALA A 85 15.41 1.92 -13.33
N ARG A 86 16.05 2.87 -14.02
CA ARG A 86 16.55 4.13 -13.45
C ARG A 86 15.62 5.29 -13.75
N ASP A 87 14.66 5.07 -14.64
CA ASP A 87 13.69 6.01 -15.14
C ASP A 87 12.29 5.81 -14.54
N VAL A 88 12.22 5.30 -13.31
CA VAL A 88 10.96 4.98 -12.62
C VAL A 88 10.94 5.64 -11.24
N ASP A 89 9.79 6.20 -10.87
CA ASP A 89 9.57 6.81 -9.55
C ASP A 89 8.66 5.93 -8.69
N ALA A 90 7.74 5.18 -9.30
CA ALA A 90 6.89 4.21 -8.62
C ALA A 90 6.63 2.95 -9.47
N VAL A 91 6.47 1.82 -8.79
CA VAL A 91 5.98 0.57 -9.35
C VAL A 91 4.61 0.30 -8.73
N MET A 92 3.58 0.14 -9.56
CA MET A 92 2.20 -0.07 -9.13
C MET A 92 1.65 -1.36 -9.72
N ILE A 93 0.87 -2.10 -8.94
CA ILE A 93 0.21 -3.31 -9.45
C ILE A 93 -0.99 -2.98 -10.36
N ALA A 94 -1.19 -3.78 -11.39
CA ALA A 94 -2.40 -3.73 -12.21
C ALA A 94 -3.64 -4.12 -11.38
N ARG A 95 -3.52 -5.20 -10.61
CA ARG A 95 -4.49 -5.70 -9.63
C ARG A 95 -3.81 -6.68 -8.67
N GLY A 96 -4.50 -7.04 -7.59
CA GLY A 96 -4.12 -8.18 -6.74
C GLY A 96 -4.44 -9.53 -7.40
N GLY A 97 -4.89 -10.51 -6.62
CA GLY A 97 -5.27 -11.83 -7.11
C GLY A 97 -4.58 -12.95 -6.34
N TYR A 98 -3.87 -13.81 -7.04
CA TYR A 98 -3.07 -14.87 -6.43
C TYR A 98 -1.89 -15.18 -7.34
N GLY A 99 -0.70 -15.32 -6.78
CA GLY A 99 0.44 -15.90 -7.49
C GLY A 99 1.82 -15.46 -7.02
N LEU A 100 1.94 -14.41 -6.20
CA LEU A 100 3.24 -13.95 -5.72
C LEU A 100 3.95 -14.97 -4.84
N SER A 101 3.21 -15.80 -4.09
CA SER A 101 3.81 -16.85 -3.23
C SER A 101 4.63 -17.88 -4.02
N ARG A 102 4.38 -18.06 -5.32
CA ARG A 102 5.17 -18.94 -6.21
C ARG A 102 6.56 -18.36 -6.56
N LEU A 103 6.77 -17.07 -6.32
CA LEU A 103 7.95 -16.35 -6.79
C LEU A 103 8.94 -16.03 -5.65
N LEU A 104 8.55 -16.26 -4.39
CA LEU A 104 9.24 -15.79 -3.19
C LEU A 104 10.73 -16.18 -3.11
N ASP A 105 11.09 -17.38 -3.56
CA ASP A 105 12.45 -17.91 -3.59
C ASP A 105 13.27 -17.49 -4.81
N ARG A 106 12.62 -16.89 -5.81
CA ARG A 106 13.25 -16.43 -7.05
C ARG A 106 13.36 -14.91 -7.14
N ILE A 107 12.63 -14.16 -6.30
CA ILE A 107 12.77 -12.70 -6.23
C ILE A 107 14.16 -12.35 -5.71
N ASP A 108 14.89 -11.54 -6.48
CA ASP A 108 16.08 -10.85 -6.01
C ASP A 108 15.65 -9.70 -5.09
N TRP A 109 15.57 -10.00 -3.81
CA TRP A 109 15.12 -9.08 -2.78
C TRP A 109 16.05 -7.86 -2.64
N GLN A 110 17.35 -8.07 -2.81
CA GLN A 110 18.33 -6.99 -2.72
C GLN A 110 18.16 -6.01 -3.89
N LEU A 111 17.89 -6.49 -5.10
CA LEU A 111 17.60 -5.65 -6.25
C LEU A 111 16.36 -4.78 -6.02
N VAL A 112 15.28 -5.35 -5.48
CA VAL A 112 14.06 -4.60 -5.13
C VAL A 112 14.37 -3.58 -4.02
N ALA A 113 15.09 -3.98 -2.97
CA ALA A 113 15.49 -3.09 -1.88
C ALA A 113 16.35 -1.91 -2.36
N ASP A 114 17.31 -2.16 -3.24
CA ASP A 114 18.17 -1.12 -3.81
C ASP A 114 17.37 -0.15 -4.69
N SER A 115 16.28 -0.59 -5.33
CA SER A 115 15.36 0.32 -6.01
C SER A 115 14.56 1.18 -5.02
N ALA A 116 14.07 0.59 -3.93
CA ALA A 116 13.34 1.32 -2.89
C ALA A 116 14.24 2.38 -2.23
N ARG A 117 15.50 2.05 -1.92
CA ARG A 117 16.49 2.99 -1.36
C ARG A 117 16.81 4.16 -2.29
N ARG A 118 16.76 3.97 -3.62
CA ARG A 118 16.89 5.07 -4.59
C ARG A 118 15.68 5.99 -4.63
N GLY A 119 14.55 5.57 -4.07
CA GLY A 119 13.32 6.33 -4.02
C GLY A 119 12.15 5.70 -4.76
N VAL A 120 12.31 4.53 -5.39
CA VAL A 120 11.19 3.87 -6.09
C VAL A 120 10.12 3.42 -5.09
N ARG A 121 8.88 3.86 -5.30
CA ARG A 121 7.74 3.48 -4.45
C ARG A 121 7.09 2.20 -4.97
N TRP A 122 7.20 1.08 -4.26
CA TRP A 122 6.52 -0.17 -4.59
C TRP A 122 5.13 -0.22 -3.96
N ILE A 123 4.09 -0.11 -4.78
CA ILE A 123 2.71 0.19 -4.38
C ILE A 123 1.78 -0.97 -4.76
N GLY A 124 1.08 -1.51 -3.75
CA GLY A 124 0.04 -2.51 -3.96
C GLY A 124 -0.64 -2.96 -2.67
N PHE A 125 -1.63 -3.85 -2.79
CA PHE A 125 -2.36 -4.43 -1.66
C PHE A 125 -2.83 -5.86 -2.01
N SER A 126 -3.58 -6.53 -1.12
CA SER A 126 -4.08 -7.89 -1.36
C SER A 126 -2.91 -8.89 -1.51
N ASP A 127 -2.85 -9.71 -2.57
CA ASP A 127 -1.74 -10.64 -2.85
C ASP A 127 -0.35 -9.96 -2.83
N PHE A 128 -0.27 -8.67 -3.15
CA PHE A 128 0.98 -7.90 -3.09
C PHE A 128 1.58 -7.79 -1.67
N THR A 129 0.77 -8.05 -0.64
CA THR A 129 1.22 -8.21 0.75
C THR A 129 2.38 -9.21 0.85
N VAL A 130 2.41 -10.25 0.00
CA VAL A 130 3.50 -11.24 -0.03
C VAL A 130 4.84 -10.59 -0.38
N LEU A 131 4.87 -9.72 -1.40
CA LEU A 131 6.09 -9.02 -1.79
C LEU A 131 6.51 -8.03 -0.71
N GLN A 132 5.55 -7.27 -0.16
CA GLN A 132 5.82 -6.27 0.90
C GLN A 132 6.41 -6.92 2.15
N THR A 133 5.82 -8.04 2.56
CA THR A 133 6.21 -8.82 3.75
C THR A 133 7.56 -9.49 3.53
N GLY A 134 7.77 -10.11 2.36
CA GLY A 134 9.07 -10.70 1.99
C GLY A 134 10.20 -9.68 1.88
N LEU A 135 9.95 -8.51 1.31
CA LEU A 135 10.93 -7.42 1.21
C LEU A 135 11.33 -6.91 2.59
N LEU A 136 10.34 -6.70 3.47
CA LEU A 136 10.61 -6.30 4.85
C LEU A 136 11.44 -7.36 5.59
N ALA A 137 11.04 -8.63 5.50
CA ALA A 137 11.71 -9.74 6.19
C ALA A 137 13.15 -9.95 5.74
N THR A 138 13.43 -9.79 4.46
CA THR A 138 14.74 -10.13 3.87
C THR A 138 15.72 -8.98 3.86
N THR A 139 15.25 -7.72 3.77
CA THR A 139 16.15 -6.57 3.60
C THR A 139 15.82 -5.37 4.49
N GLY A 140 14.72 -5.40 5.24
CA GLY A 140 14.23 -4.25 6.02
C GLY A 140 13.78 -3.06 5.16
N ALA A 141 13.69 -3.21 3.84
CA ALA A 141 13.39 -2.08 2.96
C ALA A 141 11.89 -1.77 2.94
N PRO A 142 11.50 -0.49 2.86
CA PRO A 142 10.10 -0.12 2.90
C PRO A 142 9.40 -0.39 1.57
N SER A 143 8.11 -0.64 1.66
CA SER A 143 7.18 -0.67 0.54
C SER A 143 5.88 0.04 0.96
N TRP A 144 4.91 0.13 0.05
CA TRP A 144 3.75 0.99 0.23
C TRP A 144 2.46 0.25 -0.11
N THR A 145 1.45 0.41 0.73
CA THR A 145 0.09 0.11 0.31
C THR A 145 -0.44 1.18 -0.63
N GLY A 146 -1.44 0.85 -1.44
CA GLY A 146 -2.08 1.88 -2.24
C GLY A 146 -3.04 1.36 -3.30
N PRO A 147 -3.42 2.22 -4.24
CA PRO A 147 -4.36 1.86 -5.30
C PRO A 147 -3.73 0.90 -6.32
N ALA A 148 -4.58 0.18 -7.04
CA ALA A 148 -4.23 -0.64 -8.19
C ALA A 148 -4.95 -0.15 -9.44
N VAL A 149 -4.37 -0.37 -10.62
CA VAL A 149 -4.89 0.17 -11.89
C VAL A 149 -6.35 -0.22 -12.14
N CYS A 150 -6.67 -1.51 -12.12
CA CYS A 150 -8.00 -1.98 -12.52
C CYS A 150 -9.09 -1.50 -11.55
N GLY A 151 -8.91 -1.73 -10.25
CA GLY A 151 -9.96 -1.47 -9.26
C GLY A 151 -10.15 0.01 -8.93
N ASP A 152 -9.07 0.80 -8.94
CA ASP A 152 -9.09 2.17 -8.44
C ASP A 152 -9.00 3.22 -9.58
N PHE A 153 -8.63 2.85 -10.81
CA PHE A 153 -8.60 3.78 -11.96
C PHE A 153 -9.36 3.27 -13.19
N GLY A 154 -9.57 1.96 -13.32
CA GLY A 154 -10.24 1.33 -14.45
C GLY A 154 -11.76 1.25 -14.26
N GLU A 155 -12.20 0.54 -13.23
CA GLU A 155 -13.63 0.32 -12.92
C GLU A 155 -14.37 1.60 -12.53
N ARG A 156 -13.64 2.53 -11.91
CA ARG A 156 -14.18 3.73 -11.28
C ARG A 156 -13.11 4.81 -11.19
N ASP A 157 -13.53 6.01 -10.82
CA ASP A 157 -12.60 7.03 -10.33
C ASP A 157 -12.03 6.64 -8.97
N CYS A 158 -10.73 6.88 -8.79
CA CYS A 158 -10.08 6.63 -7.52
C CYS A 158 -10.76 7.46 -6.43
N ASP A 159 -11.06 6.82 -5.31
CA ASP A 159 -11.64 7.50 -4.15
C ASP A 159 -10.78 8.73 -3.78
N PRO A 160 -11.38 9.91 -3.53
CA PRO A 160 -10.63 11.16 -3.29
C PRO A 160 -9.65 11.08 -2.12
N TYR A 161 -9.99 10.33 -1.06
CA TYR A 161 -9.10 10.14 0.09
C TYR A 161 -7.89 9.29 -0.31
N THR A 162 -8.13 8.14 -0.97
CA THR A 162 -7.07 7.26 -1.48
C THR A 162 -6.17 8.03 -2.46
N PHE A 163 -6.76 8.78 -3.39
CA PHE A 163 -6.04 9.52 -4.42
C PHE A 163 -5.19 10.67 -3.84
N GLY A 164 -5.72 11.39 -2.85
CA GLY A 164 -4.99 12.44 -2.16
C GLY A 164 -3.72 11.92 -1.48
N GLN A 165 -3.84 10.80 -0.77
CA GLN A 165 -2.70 10.15 -0.13
C GLN A 165 -1.71 9.55 -1.14
N PHE A 166 -2.21 8.96 -2.23
CA PHE A 166 -1.36 8.47 -3.32
C PHE A 166 -0.53 9.60 -3.94
N ARG A 167 -1.14 10.76 -4.20
CA ARG A 167 -0.43 11.95 -4.70
C ARG A 167 0.62 12.46 -3.70
N GLU A 168 0.28 12.50 -2.41
CA GLU A 168 1.23 12.89 -1.36
C GLU A 168 2.44 11.94 -1.33
N LEU A 169 2.22 10.62 -1.42
CA LEU A 169 3.28 9.62 -1.51
C LEU A 169 4.18 9.85 -2.72
N LEU A 170 3.60 10.07 -3.89
CA LEU A 170 4.35 10.31 -5.13
C LEU A 170 5.12 11.65 -5.10
N ALA A 171 4.67 12.61 -4.31
CA ALA A 171 5.41 13.85 -4.02
C ALA A 171 6.54 13.67 -2.98
N GLY A 172 6.73 12.45 -2.46
CA GLY A 172 7.76 12.11 -1.47
C GLY A 172 7.31 12.22 -0.02
N GLY A 173 6.02 12.45 0.23
CA GLY A 173 5.43 12.49 1.57
C GLY A 173 5.12 11.10 2.13
N VAL A 174 4.72 11.06 3.41
CA VAL A 174 4.18 9.87 4.08
C VAL A 174 2.81 10.23 4.62
N PRO A 175 1.72 9.73 4.01
CA PRO A 175 0.38 10.16 4.37
C PRO A 175 0.04 9.86 5.84
N ARG A 176 -0.61 10.83 6.48
CA ARG A 176 -1.24 10.65 7.79
C ARG A 176 -2.62 10.04 7.62
N VAL A 177 -2.96 9.13 8.52
CA VAL A 177 -4.25 8.44 8.54
C VAL A 177 -5.01 8.83 9.81
N GLU A 178 -6.26 9.25 9.64
CA GLU A 178 -7.19 9.53 10.72
C GLU A 178 -8.50 8.82 10.44
N TRP A 179 -9.12 8.24 11.48
CA TRP A 179 -10.41 7.56 11.36
C TRP A 179 -11.14 7.53 12.69
N ASP A 180 -12.47 7.51 12.61
CA ASP A 180 -13.33 7.39 13.77
C ASP A 180 -13.52 5.91 14.12
N ALA A 181 -13.24 5.52 15.35
CA ALA A 181 -13.55 4.16 15.82
C ALA A 181 -13.67 4.10 17.35
N ASP A 182 -14.62 4.86 17.91
CA ASP A 182 -14.93 4.95 19.36
C ASP A 182 -13.68 4.75 20.21
N ALA A 183 -12.65 5.57 19.95
CA ALA A 183 -11.30 5.25 20.39
C ALA A 183 -11.26 5.08 21.91
N ALA A 184 -10.98 3.85 22.36
CA ALA A 184 -10.69 3.57 23.75
C ALA A 184 -9.55 4.48 24.22
N GLU A 185 -9.62 4.93 25.46
CA GLU A 185 -8.55 5.77 26.02
C GLU A 185 -7.25 4.97 26.06
N LEU A 186 -6.23 5.44 25.32
CA LEU A 186 -4.88 4.96 25.50
C LEU A 186 -4.20 5.80 26.59
N PRO A 187 -3.50 5.17 27.56
CA PRO A 187 -2.76 5.90 28.58
C PRO A 187 -1.61 6.72 27.98
N ALA A 188 -1.06 6.27 26.85
CA ALA A 188 -0.06 6.98 26.06
C ALA A 188 -0.11 6.55 24.59
N PRO A 189 0.37 7.39 23.65
CA PRO A 189 0.57 6.98 22.26
C PRO A 189 1.48 5.76 22.14
N ILE A 190 1.18 4.90 21.16
CA ILE A 190 1.95 3.68 20.88
C ILE A 190 2.80 3.93 19.64
N GLU A 191 4.10 3.69 19.75
CA GLU A 191 5.02 3.75 18.62
C GLU A 191 5.53 2.36 18.26
N GLY A 192 5.70 2.12 16.97
CA GLY A 192 6.20 0.84 16.47
C GLY A 192 6.39 0.85 14.96
N THR A 193 7.05 -0.18 14.45
CA THR A 193 7.14 -0.41 13.00
C THR A 193 5.78 -0.85 12.48
N LEU A 194 5.22 -0.10 11.52
CA LEU A 194 3.97 -0.47 10.87
C LEU A 194 4.24 -1.56 9.83
N TRP A 195 3.51 -2.66 9.92
CA TRP A 195 3.59 -3.76 8.97
C TRP A 195 2.26 -4.51 8.92
N GLY A 196 1.99 -5.22 7.83
CA GLY A 196 0.70 -5.86 7.64
C GLY A 196 0.20 -5.85 6.21
N GLY A 197 -1.11 -6.03 6.05
CA GLY A 197 -1.77 -6.18 4.75
C GLY A 197 -2.91 -7.19 4.81
N ASN A 198 -3.03 -8.01 3.78
CA ASN A 198 -4.04 -9.06 3.71
C ASN A 198 -3.72 -10.22 4.69
N LEU A 199 -4.67 -10.56 5.56
CA LEU A 199 -4.49 -11.53 6.63
C LEU A 199 -4.20 -12.94 6.11
N ALA A 200 -4.95 -13.43 5.12
CA ALA A 200 -4.71 -14.72 4.50
C ALA A 200 -3.29 -14.82 3.92
N MET A 201 -2.82 -13.76 3.25
CA MET A 201 -1.45 -13.75 2.74
C MET A 201 -0.41 -13.77 3.86
N ILE A 202 -0.57 -12.98 4.92
CA ILE A 202 0.35 -12.99 6.07
C ILE A 202 0.37 -14.37 6.73
N ALA A 203 -0.80 -14.94 7.02
CA ALA A 203 -0.92 -16.27 7.63
C ALA A 203 -0.24 -17.35 6.79
N SER A 204 -0.31 -17.26 5.46
CA SER A 204 0.35 -18.20 4.55
C SER A 204 1.88 -18.18 4.62
N LEU A 205 2.48 -17.10 5.15
CA LEU A 205 3.94 -16.95 5.30
C LEU A 205 4.45 -17.42 6.66
N ALA A 206 3.57 -17.78 7.60
CA ALA A 206 3.98 -18.21 8.94
C ALA A 206 4.91 -19.43 8.87
N GLY A 207 6.05 -19.34 9.56
CA GLY A 207 7.09 -20.38 9.55
C GLY A 207 8.05 -20.33 8.35
N THR A 208 7.89 -19.38 7.44
CA THR A 208 8.81 -19.17 6.31
C THR A 208 9.80 -18.05 6.61
N ARG A 209 10.92 -18.01 5.88
CA ARG A 209 11.92 -16.91 5.94
C ARG A 209 11.40 -15.55 5.45
N TRP A 210 10.20 -15.51 4.87
CA TRP A 210 9.58 -14.28 4.38
C TRP A 210 8.57 -13.68 5.37
N MET A 211 8.37 -14.30 6.54
CA MET A 211 7.67 -13.66 7.67
C MET A 211 8.64 -12.73 8.40
N PRO A 212 8.34 -11.42 8.55
CA PRO A 212 9.25 -10.49 9.16
C PRO A 212 9.21 -10.61 10.69
N GLU A 213 10.37 -10.57 11.31
CA GLU A 213 10.51 -10.63 12.77
C GLU A 213 10.37 -9.23 13.39
N VAL A 214 9.18 -8.64 13.27
CA VAL A 214 8.91 -7.30 13.81
C VAL A 214 8.63 -7.36 15.31
N GLU A 215 9.58 -6.86 16.10
CA GLU A 215 9.43 -6.62 17.53
C GLU A 215 8.87 -5.23 17.82
N GLY A 216 7.86 -5.16 18.67
CA GLY A 216 7.20 -3.92 19.06
C GLY A 216 6.43 -3.25 17.91
N GLY A 217 5.90 -4.01 16.97
CA GLY A 217 5.24 -3.48 15.78
C GLY A 217 3.80 -2.99 15.99
N LEU A 218 3.30 -2.27 14.98
CA LEU A 218 1.89 -1.99 14.76
C LEU A 218 1.44 -2.88 13.61
N LEU A 219 0.83 -4.03 13.93
CA LEU A 219 0.35 -4.95 12.90
C LEU A 219 -1.02 -4.47 12.40
N PHE A 220 -1.19 -4.28 11.09
CA PHE A 220 -2.52 -4.04 10.52
C PHE A 220 -2.96 -5.19 9.62
N VAL A 221 -4.24 -5.55 9.68
CA VAL A 221 -4.79 -6.67 8.91
C VAL A 221 -6.17 -6.36 8.36
N GLU A 222 -6.42 -6.85 7.15
CA GLU A 222 -7.70 -6.79 6.44
C GLU A 222 -7.91 -8.11 5.70
N ASP A 223 -9.13 -8.41 5.27
CA ASP A 223 -9.35 -9.52 4.35
C ASP A 223 -10.63 -9.39 3.52
N ILE A 224 -10.77 -10.23 2.51
CA ILE A 224 -11.94 -10.29 1.63
C ILE A 224 -12.43 -11.73 1.50
N ALA A 225 -13.75 -11.91 1.52
CA ALA A 225 -14.42 -13.20 1.41
C ALA A 225 -14.07 -14.20 2.53
N GLU A 226 -13.57 -13.70 3.67
CA GLU A 226 -13.26 -14.49 4.85
C GLU A 226 -14.32 -14.29 5.93
N HIS A 227 -15.04 -15.36 6.24
CA HIS A 227 -15.96 -15.39 7.36
C HIS A 227 -15.22 -15.16 8.69
N PRO A 228 -15.80 -14.47 9.69
CA PRO A 228 -15.19 -14.25 11.00
C PRO A 228 -14.43 -15.46 11.61
N TYR A 229 -14.94 -16.69 11.52
CA TYR A 229 -14.24 -17.85 12.14
C TYR A 229 -12.93 -18.19 11.41
N ARG A 230 -12.83 -17.88 10.11
CA ARG A 230 -11.60 -18.05 9.34
C ARG A 230 -10.60 -16.95 9.68
N VAL A 231 -11.08 -15.72 9.89
CA VAL A 231 -10.28 -14.61 10.41
C VAL A 231 -9.71 -14.99 11.79
N GLU A 232 -10.53 -15.49 12.71
CA GLU A 232 -10.05 -15.95 14.02
C GLU A 232 -9.01 -17.06 13.88
N ARG A 233 -9.26 -18.07 13.04
CA ARG A 233 -8.32 -19.17 12.81
C ARG A 233 -6.95 -18.68 12.33
N MET A 234 -6.92 -17.70 11.43
CA MET A 234 -5.67 -17.12 10.94
C MET A 234 -4.97 -16.28 12.02
N LEU A 235 -5.71 -15.50 12.79
CA LEU A 235 -5.16 -14.75 13.93
C LEU A 235 -4.62 -15.71 15.02
N LEU A 236 -5.30 -16.82 15.28
CA LEU A 236 -4.83 -17.88 16.18
C LEU A 236 -3.56 -18.54 15.66
N GLN A 237 -3.45 -18.80 14.37
CA GLN A 237 -2.21 -19.30 13.77
C GLN A 237 -1.06 -18.33 14.02
N LEU A 238 -1.26 -17.03 13.78
CA LEU A 238 -0.26 -16.00 14.06
C LEU A 238 0.05 -15.85 15.55
N LEU A 239 -0.95 -16.03 16.42
CA LEU A 239 -0.77 -16.07 17.87
C LEU A 239 0.17 -17.21 18.27
N HIS A 240 -0.12 -18.43 17.80
CA HIS A 240 0.64 -19.63 18.13
C HIS A 240 2.03 -19.67 17.50
N ALA A 241 2.21 -18.98 16.36
CA ALA A 241 3.52 -18.73 15.77
C ALA A 241 4.33 -17.66 16.52
N GLY A 242 3.77 -17.04 17.57
CA GLY A 242 4.43 -15.99 18.36
C GLY A 242 4.45 -14.62 17.69
N VAL A 243 3.80 -14.44 16.54
CA VAL A 243 3.78 -13.18 15.78
C VAL A 243 2.99 -12.13 16.53
N LEU A 244 1.77 -12.44 16.98
CA LEU A 244 0.91 -11.44 17.63
C LEU A 244 1.47 -10.97 18.98
N GLY A 245 2.15 -11.84 19.72
CA GLY A 245 2.73 -11.52 21.03
C GLY A 245 3.88 -10.52 20.99
N ARG A 246 4.50 -10.32 19.82
CA ARG A 246 5.59 -9.34 19.60
C ARG A 246 5.07 -7.92 19.31
N GLN A 247 3.78 -7.75 19.10
CA GLN A 247 3.21 -6.47 18.64
C GLN A 247 2.81 -5.56 19.82
N ARG A 248 2.64 -4.27 19.56
CA ARG A 248 2.12 -3.29 20.54
C ARG A 248 0.66 -2.94 20.31
N ALA A 249 0.17 -3.09 19.09
CA ALA A 249 -1.23 -2.94 18.73
C ALA A 249 -1.53 -3.74 17.47
N ILE A 250 -2.79 -4.16 17.32
CA ILE A 250 -3.33 -4.75 16.10
C ILE A 250 -4.40 -3.80 15.56
N LEU A 251 -4.28 -3.40 14.29
CA LEU A 251 -5.22 -2.51 13.60
C LEU A 251 -6.04 -3.33 12.60
N LEU A 252 -7.33 -3.46 12.84
CA LEU A 252 -8.27 -4.14 11.96
C LEU A 252 -8.80 -3.14 10.92
N GLY A 253 -8.52 -3.44 9.66
CA GLY A 253 -9.13 -2.80 8.51
C GLY A 253 -10.51 -3.35 8.20
N ALA A 254 -10.91 -3.26 6.93
CA ALA A 254 -12.16 -3.79 6.43
C ALA A 254 -12.05 -5.31 6.17
N PHE A 255 -13.07 -6.04 6.61
CA PHE A 255 -13.26 -7.46 6.31
C PHE A 255 -14.56 -7.60 5.54
N THR A 256 -14.46 -7.80 4.22
CA THR A 256 -15.59 -7.66 3.28
C THR A 256 -16.00 -8.99 2.65
N ASP A 257 -17.10 -8.98 1.90
CA ASP A 257 -17.58 -10.07 1.02
C ASP A 257 -17.81 -11.44 1.68
N TRP A 258 -18.09 -11.46 2.98
CA TRP A 258 -18.59 -12.64 3.69
C TRP A 258 -20.09 -12.51 3.98
N LYS A 259 -20.75 -13.63 4.26
CA LYS A 259 -22.17 -13.69 4.58
C LYS A 259 -22.37 -14.34 5.95
N PRO A 260 -23.28 -13.83 6.79
CA PRO A 260 -23.63 -14.47 8.05
C PRO A 260 -24.11 -15.90 7.86
N SER A 261 -23.79 -16.73 8.83
CA SER A 261 -24.22 -18.12 8.94
C SER A 261 -25.19 -18.30 10.12
N PRO A 262 -26.22 -19.16 10.01
CA PRO A 262 -27.05 -19.54 11.16
C PRO A 262 -26.25 -20.13 12.34
N LEU A 263 -25.02 -20.61 12.09
CA LEU A 263 -24.12 -21.14 13.10
C LEU A 263 -23.38 -20.06 13.90
N ASP A 264 -23.49 -18.79 13.51
CA ASP A 264 -22.70 -17.72 14.13
C ASP A 264 -23.12 -17.47 15.58
N ASN A 265 -24.42 -17.52 15.89
CA ASN A 265 -24.92 -17.34 17.26
C ASN A 265 -24.30 -16.11 17.97
N GLY A 266 -24.20 -14.98 17.26
CA GLY A 266 -23.56 -13.75 17.74
C GLY A 266 -22.04 -13.68 17.54
N PHE A 267 -21.43 -14.66 16.88
CA PHE A 267 -20.02 -14.66 16.49
C PHE A 267 -19.79 -13.73 15.30
N ASP A 268 -19.01 -12.68 15.55
CA ASP A 268 -18.67 -11.64 14.56
C ASP A 268 -17.21 -11.15 14.74
N LEU A 269 -16.76 -10.23 13.90
CA LEU A 269 -15.41 -9.68 14.00
C LEU A 269 -15.14 -8.94 15.32
N ALA A 270 -16.17 -8.37 15.95
CA ALA A 270 -16.02 -7.72 17.24
C ALA A 270 -15.75 -8.76 18.35
N THR A 271 -16.40 -9.91 18.32
CA THR A 271 -16.11 -11.05 19.22
C THR A 271 -14.69 -11.56 19.01
N VAL A 272 -14.26 -11.75 17.75
CA VAL A 272 -12.89 -12.17 17.41
C VAL A 272 -11.87 -11.17 17.93
N GLY A 273 -12.07 -9.87 17.68
CA GLY A 273 -11.18 -8.82 18.14
C GLY A 273 -11.05 -8.78 19.67
N ARG A 274 -12.16 -8.92 20.41
CA ARG A 274 -12.14 -9.01 21.89
C ARG A 274 -11.41 -10.26 22.36
N TYR A 275 -11.66 -11.40 21.74
CA TYR A 275 -10.99 -12.65 22.08
C TYR A 275 -9.48 -12.54 21.90
N ILE A 276 -9.02 -12.11 20.72
CA ILE A 276 -7.59 -11.95 20.41
C ILE A 276 -6.94 -10.94 21.37
N SER A 277 -7.56 -9.77 21.57
CA SER A 277 -7.09 -8.76 22.54
C SER A 277 -6.84 -9.36 23.92
N GLY A 278 -7.78 -10.15 24.44
CA GLY A 278 -7.64 -10.84 25.73
C GLY A 278 -6.52 -11.89 25.78
N ARG A 279 -6.14 -12.47 24.63
CA ARG A 279 -5.06 -13.47 24.55
C ARG A 279 -3.67 -12.85 24.51
N VAL A 280 -3.51 -11.67 23.91
CA VAL A 280 -2.20 -10.99 23.76
C VAL A 280 -1.96 -9.83 24.72
N GLY A 281 -3.02 -9.30 25.35
CA GLY A 281 -2.89 -8.19 26.30
C GLY A 281 -2.53 -6.84 25.66
N ILE A 282 -2.73 -6.69 24.35
CA ILE A 282 -2.49 -5.45 23.58
C ILE A 282 -3.78 -5.00 22.88
N PRO A 283 -3.94 -3.69 22.60
CA PRO A 283 -5.15 -3.18 21.96
C PRO A 283 -5.34 -3.74 20.55
N VAL A 284 -6.56 -4.18 20.27
CA VAL A 284 -7.06 -4.50 18.92
C VAL A 284 -8.04 -3.40 18.52
N ILE A 285 -7.64 -2.55 17.58
CA ILE A 285 -8.35 -1.32 17.18
C ILE A 285 -9.00 -1.54 15.82
N GLN A 286 -10.28 -1.22 15.70
CA GLN A 286 -11.03 -1.40 14.47
C GLN A 286 -11.11 -0.11 13.64
N GLY A 287 -11.62 -0.25 12.41
CA GLY A 287 -12.03 0.88 11.58
C GLY A 287 -10.91 1.55 10.81
N LEU A 288 -9.70 0.98 10.79
CA LEU A 288 -8.63 1.48 9.93
C LEU A 288 -9.19 1.53 8.49
N PRO A 289 -9.12 2.68 7.77
CA PRO A 289 -9.72 2.82 6.46
C PRO A 289 -8.84 2.14 5.41
N TYR A 290 -8.69 0.82 5.50
CA TYR A 290 -7.82 0.00 4.68
C TYR A 290 -8.45 -1.36 4.43
N GLY A 291 -8.23 -1.91 3.24
CA GLY A 291 -8.69 -3.22 2.81
C GLY A 291 -9.33 -3.22 1.44
N HIS A 292 -10.13 -4.23 1.15
CA HIS A 292 -10.89 -4.35 -0.11
C HIS A 292 -12.13 -3.44 -0.12
N VAL A 293 -11.88 -2.14 0.00
CA VAL A 293 -12.85 -1.04 -0.04
C VAL A 293 -12.30 0.10 -0.91
N PRO A 294 -13.15 1.00 -1.45
CA PRO A 294 -12.70 2.13 -2.27
C PRO A 294 -11.83 3.13 -1.49
N ARG A 295 -12.25 3.47 -0.27
CA ARG A 295 -11.50 4.35 0.64
C ARG A 295 -10.40 3.54 1.34
N ARG A 296 -9.17 3.66 0.85
CA ARG A 296 -8.01 2.86 1.28
C ARG A 296 -6.83 3.76 1.62
N ALA A 297 -6.34 3.63 2.84
CA ALA A 297 -5.16 4.34 3.30
C ALA A 297 -3.90 3.85 2.58
N VAL A 298 -3.03 4.79 2.23
CA VAL A 298 -1.67 4.56 1.75
C VAL A 298 -0.73 4.55 2.96
N LEU A 299 -0.18 3.38 3.25
CA LEU A 299 0.61 3.09 4.45
C LEU A 299 2.03 2.68 4.04
N GLY A 300 3.04 3.20 4.74
CA GLY A 300 4.43 2.80 4.56
C GLY A 300 4.78 1.57 5.40
N ILE A 301 4.96 0.43 4.74
CA ILE A 301 5.34 -0.84 5.37
C ILE A 301 6.81 -0.79 5.75
N GLY A 302 7.11 -1.17 6.99
CA GLY A 302 8.46 -1.14 7.55
C GLY A 302 8.89 0.23 8.11
N LEU A 303 8.02 1.25 8.06
CA LEU A 303 8.31 2.55 8.66
C LEU A 303 7.86 2.63 10.11
N ARG A 304 8.48 3.51 10.89
CA ARG A 304 8.03 3.81 12.26
C ARG A 304 6.83 4.74 12.25
N TYR A 305 5.78 4.35 12.96
CA TYR A 305 4.56 5.11 13.13
C TYR A 305 4.23 5.32 14.60
N ARG A 306 3.50 6.40 14.87
CA ARG A 306 2.86 6.72 16.14
C ARG A 306 1.36 6.64 15.98
N LEU A 307 0.74 5.83 16.83
CA LEU A 307 -0.69 5.66 17.00
C LEU A 307 -1.15 6.41 18.25
N ALA A 308 -2.14 7.28 18.12
CA ALA A 308 -2.72 8.01 19.24
C ALA A 308 -4.22 8.18 19.08
N ALA A 309 -4.96 8.12 20.18
CA ALA A 309 -6.31 8.65 20.24
C ALA A 309 -6.24 10.20 20.21
N GLN A 310 -7.06 10.84 19.39
CA GLN A 310 -7.23 12.28 19.33
C GLN A 310 -8.42 12.67 20.22
N GLY A 311 -8.14 13.44 21.28
CA GLY A 311 -9.14 14.10 22.12
C GLY A 311 -9.45 13.39 23.44
N GLY A 312 -9.64 14.20 24.49
CA GLY A 312 -10.23 13.83 25.78
C GLY A 312 -11.72 13.50 25.66
N ARG A 313 -12.50 13.59 26.74
CA ARG A 313 -13.97 13.53 26.61
C ARG A 313 -14.41 14.59 25.59
N ALA A 314 -15.01 14.18 24.49
CA ALA A 314 -15.68 15.08 23.57
C ALA A 314 -16.77 15.83 24.38
N ALA A 315 -16.57 17.12 24.64
CA ALA A 315 -17.58 17.97 25.26
C ALA A 315 -18.81 18.16 24.32
N ASP A 316 -18.67 17.77 23.06
CA ASP A 316 -19.60 17.94 21.96
C ASP A 316 -20.21 16.60 21.45
N GLY A 317 -19.93 15.47 22.11
CA GLY A 317 -20.53 14.17 21.79
C GLY A 317 -20.01 13.50 20.51
N ARG A 318 -18.92 14.00 19.90
CA ARG A 318 -18.30 13.35 18.73
C ARG A 318 -17.44 12.14 19.14
N PRO A 319 -17.39 11.07 18.33
CA PRO A 319 -16.53 9.93 18.60
C PRO A 319 -15.05 10.36 18.59
N ARG A 320 -14.25 9.75 19.47
CA ARG A 320 -12.79 9.96 19.48
C ARG A 320 -12.20 9.36 18.20
N ALA A 321 -11.32 10.10 17.55
CA ALA A 321 -10.63 9.66 16.33
C ALA A 321 -9.28 9.04 16.66
N TRP A 322 -8.88 8.01 15.91
CA TRP A 322 -7.51 7.52 15.88
C TRP A 322 -6.68 8.33 14.90
N ARG A 323 -5.41 8.54 15.25
CA ARG A 323 -4.40 9.10 14.35
C ARG A 323 -3.22 8.13 14.27
N LEU A 324 -2.83 7.82 13.04
CA LEU A 324 -1.63 7.07 12.70
C LEU A 324 -0.74 7.96 11.82
N GLN A 325 0.46 8.27 12.30
CA GLN A 325 1.40 9.19 11.64
C GLN A 325 2.83 8.66 11.70
N ALA A 326 3.59 8.78 10.61
CA ALA A 326 4.99 8.39 10.59
C ALA A 326 5.84 9.28 11.52
N VAL A 327 6.77 8.67 12.25
CA VAL A 327 7.65 9.34 13.23
C VAL A 327 8.87 9.96 12.56
N GLU A 328 9.33 9.38 11.45
CA GLU A 328 10.46 9.87 10.66
C GLU A 328 10.03 10.09 9.21
N ALA A 329 10.43 11.22 8.62
CA ALA A 329 10.29 11.42 7.19
C ALA A 329 11.24 10.48 6.46
N VAL A 330 10.71 9.61 5.59
CA VAL A 330 11.54 8.81 4.66
C VAL A 330 12.46 9.79 3.94
N GLY A 331 13.78 9.63 4.12
CA GLY A 331 14.79 10.60 3.72
C GLY A 331 14.47 11.20 2.35
N ARG A 332 14.32 12.53 2.30
CA ARG A 332 14.27 13.26 1.04
C ARG A 332 15.58 12.96 0.32
N SER A 333 15.53 12.11 -0.70
CA SER A 333 16.65 11.97 -1.62
C SER A 333 16.91 13.37 -2.18
N PRO A 334 18.09 13.97 -1.95
CA PRO A 334 18.41 15.23 -2.59
C PRO A 334 18.38 14.96 -4.09
N ARG A 335 17.42 15.57 -4.80
CA ARG A 335 17.48 15.59 -6.27
C ARG A 335 18.89 16.06 -6.63
N PRO A 336 19.62 15.36 -7.52
CA PRO A 336 20.85 15.92 -8.06
C PRO A 336 20.47 17.30 -8.63
N LYS A 337 21.18 18.34 -8.17
CA LYS A 337 21.08 19.65 -8.82
C LYS A 337 21.47 19.45 -10.29
N PRO A 338 20.77 20.12 -11.22
CA PRO A 338 21.02 19.97 -12.65
C PRO A 338 22.46 20.30 -13.03
#